data_AF-A0A954Z344-F1
#
_entry.id   AF-A0A954Z344-F1
#
_cell.length_a   1.000
_cell.length_b   1.000
_cell.length_c   1.000
_cell.angle_alpha   90.00
_cell.angle_beta   90.00
_cell.angle_gamma   90.00
#
_symmetry.space_group_name_H-M   'P 1'
#
loop_
_entity.id
_entity.type
_entity.pdbx_description
1 polymer ?
#
loop_
_entity_poly.entity_id
_entity_poly.type
_entity_poly.pdbx_seq_one_letter_code
_entity_poly.pdbx_strand_id
1 'polypeptide(L)'
;MLLQDVTTGGAFPLLEKTLAFAQARNRVLAENIANVTTPGYRAKQLDVASFQEALAEASAKRKPGGKFELGETDEVTLDGDGRLRVTPSVTPTQNLLFHDGTNGSIERQMAELAENTMTHQAAAELLKGYFDGVSKAIRGRVQ
;
A
#
# COMPACT_ATOMS: atom_id res chain seq x y z
N MET A 1 -8.01 -2.03 26.61
CA MET A 1 -8.76 -0.81 26.22
C MET A 1 -7.84 0.39 25.95
N LEU A 2 -6.94 0.83 26.85
CA LEU A 2 -6.02 1.96 26.56
C LEU A 2 -5.02 1.73 25.40
N LEU A 3 -4.41 0.53 25.28
CA LEU A 3 -3.46 0.26 24.19
C LEU A 3 -4.13 0.14 22.80
N GLN A 4 -5.42 -0.20 22.76
CA GLN A 4 -6.17 -0.30 21.49
C GLN A 4 -6.43 1.08 20.90
N ASP A 5 -6.69 2.10 21.71
CA ASP A 5 -6.88 3.48 21.21
C ASP A 5 -5.58 4.11 20.72
N VAL A 6 -4.43 3.72 21.28
CA VAL A 6 -3.12 4.18 20.78
C VAL A 6 -2.81 3.48 19.46
N THR A 7 -2.89 2.14 19.40
CA THR A 7 -2.58 1.37 18.18
C THR A 7 -3.61 1.58 17.07
N THR A 8 -4.87 1.82 17.40
CA THR A 8 -5.91 2.15 16.41
C THR A 8 -5.90 3.66 16.12
N GLY A 9 -5.29 4.48 16.98
CA GLY A 9 -5.23 5.95 16.93
C GLY A 9 -4.16 6.53 16.02
N GLY A 10 -4.44 7.69 15.42
CA GLY A 10 -3.46 8.45 14.65
C GLY A 10 -3.04 7.82 13.32
N ALA A 11 -1.78 7.98 12.92
CA ALA A 11 -1.26 7.56 11.62
C ALA A 11 -0.96 6.05 11.50
N PHE A 12 -1.02 5.28 12.61
CA PHE A 12 -0.67 3.85 12.60
C PHE A 12 -1.46 3.02 11.58
N PRO A 13 -2.81 2.97 11.61
CA PRO A 13 -3.58 2.13 10.69
C PRO A 13 -3.37 2.54 9.23
N LEU A 14 -3.14 3.84 8.97
CA LEU A 14 -2.81 4.35 7.65
C LEU A 14 -1.46 3.82 7.17
N LEU A 15 -0.41 3.97 7.99
CA LEU A 15 0.94 3.48 7.68
C LEU A 15 0.96 1.95 7.52
N GLU A 16 0.20 1.22 8.34
CA GLU A 16 0.04 -0.23 8.22
C GLU A 16 -0.56 -0.61 6.85
N LYS A 17 -1.66 0.03 6.42
CA LYS A 17 -2.26 -0.26 5.11
C LYS A 17 -1.34 0.14 3.96
N THR A 18 -0.67 1.29 4.04
CA THR A 18 0.30 1.72 3.03
C THR A 18 1.45 0.73 2.91
N LEU A 19 1.99 0.24 4.02
CA LEU A 19 3.05 -0.76 4.02
C LEU A 19 2.58 -2.08 3.40
N ALA A 20 1.39 -2.55 3.78
CA ALA A 20 0.81 -3.77 3.21
C ALA A 20 0.56 -3.66 1.71
N PHE A 21 0.06 -2.51 1.24
CA PHE A 21 -0.14 -2.24 -0.18
C PHE A 21 1.20 -2.21 -0.93
N ALA A 22 2.19 -1.49 -0.41
CA ALA A 22 3.52 -1.42 -1.01
C ALA A 22 4.17 -2.81 -1.07
N GLN A 23 3.99 -3.66 -0.05
CA GLN A 23 4.46 -5.03 -0.07
C GLN A 23 3.77 -5.86 -1.17
N ALA A 24 2.45 -5.73 -1.32
CA ALA A 24 1.70 -6.41 -2.38
C ALA A 24 2.17 -5.95 -3.78
N ARG A 25 2.36 -4.64 -3.97
CA ARG A 25 2.86 -4.05 -5.22
C ARG A 25 4.28 -4.51 -5.55
N ASN A 26 5.17 -4.60 -4.57
CA ASN A 26 6.52 -5.16 -4.78
C ASN A 26 6.46 -6.58 -5.36
N ARG A 27 5.54 -7.42 -4.85
CA ARG A 27 5.36 -8.79 -5.35
C ARG A 27 4.86 -8.81 -6.79
N VAL A 28 3.90 -7.95 -7.13
CA VAL A 28 3.35 -7.84 -8.49
C VAL A 28 4.42 -7.36 -9.49
N LEU A 29 5.19 -6.32 -9.13
CA LEU A 29 6.25 -5.80 -9.98
C LEU A 29 7.38 -6.82 -10.17
N ALA A 30 7.76 -7.53 -9.11
CA ALA A 30 8.75 -8.61 -9.20
C ALA A 30 8.26 -9.76 -10.12
N GLU A 31 6.97 -10.13 -10.03
CA GLU A 31 6.36 -11.12 -10.92
C GLU A 31 6.36 -10.64 -12.39
N ASN A 32 6.07 -9.36 -12.63
CA ASN A 32 6.13 -8.79 -13.98
C ASN A 32 7.54 -8.80 -14.56
N ILE A 33 8.54 -8.37 -13.79
CA ILE A 33 9.95 -8.36 -14.22
C ILE A 33 10.43 -9.79 -14.51
N ALA A 34 10.06 -10.76 -13.67
CA ALA A 34 10.44 -12.15 -13.87
C ALA A 34 9.83 -12.77 -15.14
N ASN A 35 8.60 -12.36 -15.49
CA ASN A 35 7.87 -12.93 -16.62
C ASN A 35 7.87 -12.05 -17.89
N VAL A 36 8.62 -10.94 -17.90
CA VAL A 36 8.64 -9.99 -19.03
C VAL A 36 9.09 -10.61 -20.35
N THR A 37 9.95 -11.64 -20.30
CA THR A 37 10.42 -12.38 -21.48
C THR A 37 9.55 -13.59 -21.81
N THR A 38 8.52 -13.88 -21.00
CA THR A 38 7.65 -15.05 -21.19
C THR A 38 6.61 -14.75 -22.28
N PRO A 39 6.59 -15.51 -23.39
CA PRO A 39 5.61 -15.30 -24.46
C PRO A 39 4.17 -15.38 -23.95
N GLY A 40 3.36 -14.37 -24.28
CA GLY A 40 1.94 -14.32 -23.89
C GLY A 40 1.67 -13.84 -22.46
N TYR A 41 2.69 -13.49 -21.68
CA TYR A 41 2.50 -12.91 -20.35
C TYR A 41 1.91 -11.49 -20.43
N ARG A 42 0.97 -11.20 -19.52
CA ARG A 42 0.38 -9.87 -19.35
C ARG A 42 0.74 -9.32 -17.99
N ALA A 43 1.37 -8.15 -17.98
CA ALA A 43 1.76 -7.48 -16.75
C ALA A 43 0.50 -7.15 -15.94
N LYS A 44 0.56 -7.45 -14.65
CA LYS A 44 -0.47 -7.10 -13.68
C LYS A 44 -0.12 -5.75 -13.07
N GLN A 45 -1.12 -4.96 -12.73
CA GLN A 45 -0.90 -3.68 -12.07
C GLN A 45 -1.77 -3.54 -10.84
N LEU A 46 -1.36 -2.63 -9.97
CA LEU A 46 -2.15 -2.14 -8.86
C LEU A 46 -2.26 -0.63 -9.01
N ASP A 47 -3.49 -0.16 -8.98
CA ASP A 47 -3.82 1.24 -9.09
C ASP A 47 -3.52 1.96 -7.77
N VAL A 48 -2.40 2.68 -7.80
CA VAL A 48 -1.94 3.50 -6.69
C VAL A 48 -2.89 4.68 -6.46
N ALA A 49 -3.49 5.24 -7.51
CA ALA A 49 -4.36 6.41 -7.40
C ALA A 49 -5.65 6.04 -6.66
N SER A 50 -6.33 4.98 -7.09
CA SER A 50 -7.51 4.45 -6.41
C SER A 50 -7.22 4.08 -4.95
N PHE A 51 -6.06 3.49 -4.66
CA PHE A 51 -5.66 3.20 -3.28
C PHE A 51 -5.43 4.48 -2.45
N GLN A 52 -4.76 5.48 -3.01
CA GLN A 52 -4.53 6.77 -2.34
C GLN A 52 -5.83 7.52 -2.06
N GLU A 53 -6.77 7.50 -3.00
CA GLU A 53 -8.10 8.07 -2.83
C GLU A 53 -8.87 7.36 -1.71
N ALA A 54 -8.87 6.02 -1.70
CA ALA A 54 -9.50 5.22 -0.65
C ALA A 54 -8.87 5.51 0.73
N LEU A 55 -7.54 5.65 0.80
CA LEU A 55 -6.83 6.04 2.03
C LEU A 55 -7.22 7.45 2.48
N ALA A 56 -7.26 8.41 1.56
CA ALA A 56 -7.62 9.79 1.85
C ALA A 56 -9.05 9.89 2.36
N GLU A 57 -9.98 9.19 1.71
CA GLU A 57 -11.37 9.14 2.13
C GLU A 57 -11.54 8.47 3.51
N ALA A 58 -10.85 7.34 3.75
CA ALA A 58 -10.83 6.67 5.05
C ALA A 58 -10.27 7.59 6.15
N SER A 59 -9.28 8.41 5.83
CA SER A 59 -8.72 9.39 6.75
C SER A 59 -9.69 10.53 7.06
N ALA A 60 -10.45 10.99 6.05
CA ALA A 60 -11.40 12.09 6.18
C ALA A 60 -12.70 11.70 6.90
N LYS A 61 -13.20 10.48 6.65
CA LYS A 61 -14.41 9.95 7.31
C LYS A 61 -14.18 9.59 8.79
N ARG A 62 -12.92 9.58 9.22
CA ARG A 62 -12.55 9.16 10.56
C ARG A 62 -12.99 10.18 11.62
N LYS A 63 -13.92 9.75 12.47
CA LYS A 63 -14.25 10.48 13.71
C LYS A 63 -13.16 10.29 14.77
N PRO A 64 -12.91 11.27 15.65
CA PRO A 64 -12.00 11.08 16.78
C PRO A 64 -12.48 9.91 17.66
N GLY A 65 -11.64 8.88 17.81
CA GLY A 65 -11.99 7.61 18.49
C GLY A 65 -12.74 6.59 17.63
N GLY A 66 -12.98 6.87 16.35
CA GLY A 66 -13.58 5.92 15.41
C GLY A 66 -12.58 4.90 14.86
N LYS A 67 -13.08 3.72 14.50
CA LYS A 67 -12.32 2.68 13.80
C LYS A 67 -11.87 3.20 12.42
N PHE A 68 -10.69 2.78 11.99
CA PHE A 68 -10.20 3.03 10.64
C PHE A 68 -10.77 1.95 9.72
N GLU A 69 -11.57 2.37 8.75
CA GLU A 69 -12.18 1.49 7.75
C GLU A 69 -11.74 1.99 6.37
N LEU A 70 -10.93 1.19 5.69
CA LEU A 70 -10.54 1.47 4.31
C LEU A 70 -11.74 1.12 3.42
N GLY A 71 -12.11 2.02 2.50
CA GLY A 71 -13.07 1.70 1.46
C GLY A 71 -12.55 0.55 0.59
N GLU A 72 -13.43 -0.37 0.20
CA GLU A 72 -13.09 -1.39 -0.79
C GLU A 72 -13.01 -0.73 -2.17
N THR A 73 -11.92 -1.01 -2.89
CA THR A 73 -11.79 -0.72 -4.33
C THR A 73 -11.74 -2.03 -5.09
N ASP A 74 -11.90 -1.98 -6.41
CA ASP A 74 -11.90 -3.17 -7.29
C ASP A 74 -10.66 -4.07 -7.11
N GLU A 75 -9.53 -3.48 -6.69
CA GLU A 75 -8.25 -4.16 -6.52
C GLU A 75 -7.83 -4.32 -5.05
N VAL A 76 -8.47 -3.61 -4.12
CA VAL A 76 -8.08 -3.59 -2.71
C VAL A 76 -9.33 -3.82 -1.84
N THR A 77 -9.37 -4.99 -1.22
CA THR A 77 -10.45 -5.39 -0.30
C THR A 77 -9.87 -5.63 1.10
N LEU A 78 -10.73 -5.55 2.12
CA LEU A 78 -10.36 -5.95 3.48
C LEU A 78 -10.98 -7.31 3.78
N ASP A 79 -10.17 -8.24 4.29
CA ASP A 79 -10.68 -9.51 4.82
C ASP A 79 -11.47 -9.28 6.13
N GLY A 80 -12.23 -10.28 6.59
CA GLY A 80 -13.00 -10.21 7.84
C GLY A 80 -12.13 -9.93 9.09
N ASP A 81 -10.83 -10.20 9.00
CA ASP A 81 -9.82 -9.88 10.02
C ASP A 81 -9.19 -8.48 9.86
N GLY A 82 -9.67 -7.65 8.92
CA GLY A 82 -9.13 -6.34 8.60
C GLY A 82 -7.79 -6.37 7.86
N ARG A 83 -7.39 -7.53 7.32
CA ARG A 83 -6.16 -7.67 6.52
C ARG A 83 -6.40 -7.15 5.10
N LEU A 84 -5.40 -6.46 4.55
CA LEU A 84 -5.44 -5.98 3.17
C LEU A 84 -5.32 -7.19 2.22
N ARG A 85 -6.35 -7.43 1.42
CA ARG A 85 -6.36 -8.39 0.33
C ARG A 85 -6.32 -7.62 -0.97
N VAL A 86 -5.28 -7.88 -1.75
CA VAL A 86 -5.04 -7.18 -3.00
C VAL A 86 -5.26 -8.14 -4.15
N THR A 87 -6.09 -7.75 -5.11
CA THR A 87 -6.39 -8.50 -6.34
C THR A 87 -5.85 -7.69 -7.52
N PRO A 88 -4.65 -8.02 -8.03
CA PRO A 88 -4.06 -7.29 -9.14
C PRO A 88 -4.91 -7.44 -10.40
N SER A 89 -5.18 -6.32 -11.07
CA SER A 89 -5.87 -6.32 -12.35
C SER A 89 -4.86 -6.49 -13.49
N VAL A 90 -5.30 -7.17 -14.54
CA VAL A 90 -4.57 -7.25 -15.83
C VAL A 90 -4.99 -6.10 -16.75
N THR A 91 -6.02 -5.33 -16.34
CA THR A 91 -6.62 -4.29 -17.17
C THR A 91 -5.70 -3.06 -17.19
N PRO A 92 -5.34 -2.53 -18.37
CA PRO A 92 -4.67 -1.25 -18.44
C PRO A 92 -5.63 -0.19 -17.91
N THR A 93 -5.18 0.62 -16.95
CA THR A 93 -5.87 1.84 -16.54
C THR A 93 -6.25 2.59 -17.82
N GLN A 94 -7.55 2.81 -18.03
CA GLN A 94 -8.12 3.34 -19.28
C GLN A 94 -7.55 4.73 -19.59
N ASN A 95 -6.44 4.81 -20.34
CA ASN A 95 -6.09 5.93 -21.24
C ASN A 95 -4.68 5.90 -21.85
N LEU A 96 -3.88 4.86 -21.62
CA LEU A 96 -2.56 4.81 -22.24
C LEU A 96 -2.67 4.04 -23.56
N LEU A 97 -2.71 4.78 -24.67
CA LEU A 97 -2.48 4.25 -26.01
C LEU A 97 -1.08 3.62 -26.05
N PHE A 98 -0.98 2.32 -25.76
CA PHE A 98 0.26 1.59 -25.90
C PHE A 98 0.27 0.87 -27.25
N HIS A 99 1.18 1.34 -28.11
CA HIS A 99 1.29 0.91 -29.51
C HIS A 99 2.26 -0.26 -29.70
N ASP A 100 2.78 -0.85 -28.61
CA ASP A 100 3.59 -2.06 -28.63
C ASP A 100 2.90 -3.19 -27.86
N GLY A 101 2.98 -4.41 -28.40
CA GLY A 101 2.37 -5.61 -27.83
C GLY A 101 3.13 -6.19 -26.63
N THR A 102 3.94 -5.40 -25.95
CA THR A 102 4.84 -5.80 -24.87
C THR A 102 4.62 -4.91 -23.64
N ASN A 103 3.40 -4.97 -23.09
CA ASN A 103 2.98 -4.80 -21.67
C ASN A 103 3.89 -4.03 -20.65
N GLY A 104 4.61 -2.99 -21.06
CA GLY A 104 5.55 -2.23 -20.24
C GLY A 104 6.99 -2.69 -20.41
N SER A 105 7.87 -1.75 -20.76
CA SER A 105 9.31 -2.00 -20.85
C SER A 105 9.89 -2.40 -19.48
N ILE A 106 10.90 -3.26 -19.46
CA ILE A 106 11.58 -3.72 -18.24
C ILE A 106 12.05 -2.51 -17.42
N GLU A 107 12.55 -1.48 -18.10
CA GLU A 107 13.02 -0.24 -17.51
C GLU A 107 11.91 0.47 -16.72
N ARG A 108 10.67 0.48 -17.24
CA ARG A 108 9.53 1.07 -16.54
C ARG A 108 9.17 0.26 -15.29
N GLN A 109 9.10 -1.07 -15.41
CA GLN A 109 8.82 -1.94 -14.27
C GLN A 109 9.90 -1.83 -13.17
N MET A 110 11.17 -1.66 -13.56
CA MET A 110 12.28 -1.42 -12.62
C MET A 110 12.17 -0.05 -11.95
N ALA A 111 11.77 0.99 -12.68
CA ALA A 111 11.55 2.32 -12.12
C ALA A 111 10.39 2.30 -11.10
N GLU A 112 9.26 1.68 -11.45
CA GLU A 112 8.12 1.50 -10.55
C GLU A 112 8.48 0.67 -9.30
N LEU A 113 9.33 -0.34 -9.45
CA LEU A 113 9.82 -1.16 -8.33
C LEU A 113 10.70 -0.33 -7.39
N ALA A 114 11.59 0.50 -7.94
CA ALA A 114 12.44 1.37 -7.15
C ALA A 114 11.60 2.39 -6.36
N GLU A 115 10.63 3.04 -7.01
CA GLU A 115 9.70 3.97 -6.37
C GLU A 115 8.93 3.28 -5.24
N ASN A 116 8.33 2.13 -5.51
CA ASN A 116 7.55 1.41 -4.52
C ASN A 116 8.41 0.90 -3.35
N THR A 117 9.67 0.54 -3.60
CA THR A 117 10.64 0.20 -2.55
C THR A 117 10.94 1.38 -1.65
N MET A 118 11.12 2.59 -2.21
CA MET A 118 11.29 3.81 -1.42
C MET A 118 10.05 4.11 -0.58
N THR A 119 8.85 3.99 -1.14
CA THR A 119 7.59 4.17 -0.40
C THR A 119 7.47 3.16 0.75
N HIS A 120 7.81 1.89 0.50
CA HIS A 120 7.78 0.86 1.52
C HIS A 120 8.77 1.15 2.66
N GLN A 121 10.00 1.55 2.33
CA GLN A 121 11.02 1.92 3.32
C GLN A 121 10.57 3.12 4.16
N ALA A 122 10.08 4.18 3.52
CA ALA A 122 9.58 5.37 4.22
C ALA A 122 8.42 5.02 5.16
N ALA A 123 7.45 4.23 4.70
CA ALA A 123 6.33 3.79 5.54
C ALA A 123 6.81 2.97 6.75
N ALA A 124 7.77 2.06 6.56
CA ALA A 124 8.35 1.26 7.64
C ALA A 124 9.12 2.11 8.66
N GLU A 125 9.88 3.11 8.21
CA GLU A 125 10.60 4.04 9.08
C GLU A 125 9.65 4.90 9.92
N LEU A 126 8.60 5.44 9.31
CA LEU A 126 7.57 6.21 10.01
C LEU A 126 6.84 5.35 11.05
N LEU A 127 6.51 4.10 10.70
CA LEU A 127 5.87 3.15 11.61
C LEU A 127 6.77 2.83 12.80
N LYS A 128 8.07 2.62 12.56
CA LYS A 128 9.06 2.40 13.61
C LYS A 128 9.18 3.63 14.53
N GLY A 129 9.27 4.83 13.96
CA GLY A 129 9.34 6.07 14.72
C GLY A 129 8.10 6.29 15.61
N TYR A 130 6.92 5.91 15.11
CA TYR A 130 5.69 5.91 15.89
C TYR A 130 5.79 4.97 17.10
N PHE A 131 6.21 3.71 16.89
CA PHE A 131 6.40 2.74 17.99
C PHE A 131 7.44 3.19 19.00
N ASP A 132 8.54 3.78 18.54
CA ASP A 132 9.58 4.33 19.42
C ASP A 132 9.03 5.48 20.26
N GLY A 133 8.21 6.35 19.67
CA GLY A 133 7.53 7.44 20.38
C GLY A 133 6.56 6.93 21.46
N VAL A 134 5.69 5.98 21.10
CA VAL A 134 4.76 5.34 22.05
C VAL A 134 5.53 4.62 23.16
N SER A 135 6.59 3.88 22.80
CA SER A 135 7.44 3.17 23.76
C SER A 135 8.15 4.12 24.72
N LYS A 136 8.62 5.28 24.24
CA LYS A 136 9.23 6.32 25.08
C LYS A 136 8.20 6.93 26.05
N ALA A 137 6.99 7.22 25.57
CA ALA A 137 5.91 7.74 26.40
C ALA A 137 5.49 6.75 27.50
N ILE A 138 5.36 5.46 27.16
CA ILE A 138 5.07 4.39 28.13
C ILE A 138 6.20 4.22 29.14
N ARG A 139 7.46 4.29 28.71
CA ARG A 139 8.64 4.14 29.57
C ARG A 139 8.97 5.39 30.42
N GLY A 140 8.23 6.48 30.26
CA GLY A 140 8.35 7.67 31.12
C GLY A 140 9.65 8.45 31.00
N ARG A 141 10.37 8.38 29.87
CA ARG A 141 11.49 9.31 29.59
C ARG A 141 11.02 10.43 28.68
N VAL A 142 10.42 11.44 29.31
CA VAL A 142 10.59 12.82 28.87
C VAL A 142 11.98 13.22 29.36
N GLN A 143 12.94 13.31 28.45
CA GLN A 143 14.14 14.13 28.66
C GLN A 143 13.94 15.44 27.90
#